data_AF-A0A2E4DFD4-F1
#
_entry.id   AF-A0A2E4DFD4-F1
#
_cell.length_a   1.000
_cell.length_b   1.000
_cell.length_c   1.000
_cell.angle_alpha   90.00
_cell.angle_beta   90.00
_cell.angle_gamma   90.00
#
_symmetry.space_group_name_H-M   'P 1'
#
loop_
_entity.id
_entity.type
_entity.pdbx_description
1 polymer ?
#
loop_
_entity_poly.entity_id
_entity_poly.type
_entity_poly.pdbx_seq_one_letter_code
_entity_poly.pdbx_strand_id
1 'polypeptide(L)'
;MYPKTIYDLFEKLILMHPEQAEVFAQNRMTLINTLLLIQFSFIGIVFVLSIFLTHKIAGPIYKLTNYLEEVRHGGANYPLTFRDGDYFSEVAEEINLTIDYFRNKDETEIEYLEEVAAYIENIALVVPQDKKPVLDEIQLKLKEITESNDRV
;
A
#
# COMPACT_ATOMS: atom_id res chain seq x y z
N MET A 1 0.26 25.59 -29.80
CA MET A 1 -0.66 26.45 -30.57
C MET A 1 -0.53 27.93 -30.22
N TYR A 2 -0.53 28.31 -28.93
CA TYR A 2 -0.52 29.72 -28.49
C TYR A 2 0.60 30.63 -29.03
N PRO A 3 1.88 30.20 -29.12
CA PRO A 3 2.94 31.10 -29.61
C PRO A 3 2.66 31.56 -31.04
N LYS A 4 2.28 30.63 -31.92
CA LYS A 4 1.96 30.93 -33.32
C LYS A 4 0.79 31.90 -33.44
N THR A 5 -0.30 31.69 -32.69
CA THR A 5 -1.46 32.59 -32.72
C THR A 5 -1.11 34.01 -32.25
N ILE A 6 -0.25 34.14 -31.23
CA ILE A 6 0.24 35.44 -30.77
C ILE A 6 1.11 36.09 -31.86
N TYR A 7 2.02 35.33 -32.47
CA TYR A 7 2.83 35.81 -33.59
C TYR A 7 1.95 36.31 -34.75
N ASP A 8 1.01 35.48 -35.22
CA ASP A 8 0.10 35.80 -36.33
C ASP A 8 -0.77 37.03 -36.03
N LEU A 9 -1.23 37.20 -34.78
CA LEU A 9 -2.00 38.37 -34.35
C LEU A 9 -1.16 39.65 -34.40
N PHE A 10 0.03 39.63 -33.81
CA PHE A 10 0.91 40.79 -33.77
C PHE A 10 1.45 41.14 -35.16
N GLU A 11 1.68 40.17 -36.04
CA GLU A 11 1.99 40.44 -37.45
C GLU A 11 0.85 41.17 -38.16
N LYS A 12 -0.40 40.75 -37.97
CA LYS A 12 -1.57 41.46 -38.54
C LYS A 12 -1.69 42.89 -37.99
N LEU A 13 -1.45 43.10 -36.70
CA LEU A 13 -1.48 44.43 -36.09
C LEU A 13 -0.39 45.35 -36.66
N ILE A 14 0.82 44.83 -36.86
CA ILE A 14 1.93 45.55 -37.49
C ILE A 14 1.59 45.93 -38.95
N LEU A 15 0.96 45.03 -39.71
CA LEU A 15 0.53 45.30 -41.08
C LEU A 15 -0.55 46.40 -41.16
N MET A 16 -1.45 46.48 -40.18
CA MET A 16 -2.53 47.49 -40.14
C MET A 16 -2.06 48.86 -39.62
N HIS A 17 -1.04 48.88 -38.76
CA HIS A 17 -0.51 50.09 -38.10
C HIS A 17 1.02 50.10 -38.13
N PRO A 18 1.63 50.29 -39.32
CA PRO A 18 3.07 50.22 -39.49
C PRO A 18 3.84 51.28 -38.69
N GLU A 19 3.21 52.43 -38.41
CA GLU A 19 3.78 53.50 -37.59
C GLU A 19 4.02 53.09 -36.13
N GLN A 20 3.37 52.03 -35.65
CA GLN A 20 3.52 51.46 -34.30
C GLN A 20 4.23 50.09 -34.31
N ALA A 21 4.82 49.70 -35.44
CA ALA A 21 5.38 48.35 -35.62
C ALA A 21 6.38 47.95 -34.52
N GLU A 22 7.24 48.88 -34.10
CA GLU A 22 8.25 48.65 -33.08
C GLU A 22 7.62 48.35 -31.70
N VAL A 23 6.60 49.13 -31.32
CA VAL A 23 5.85 48.93 -30.06
C VAL A 23 5.15 47.58 -30.06
N PHE A 24 4.52 47.19 -31.18
CA PHE A 24 3.89 45.88 -31.29
C PHE A 24 4.89 44.72 -31.23
N ALA A 25 6.06 44.87 -31.84
CA ALA A 25 7.12 43.86 -31.77
C ALA A 25 7.64 43.68 -30.32
N GLN A 26 7.84 44.79 -29.60
CA GLN A 26 8.25 44.78 -28.19
C GLN A 26 7.19 44.16 -27.28
N ASN A 27 5.92 44.53 -27.46
CA ASN A 27 4.80 43.97 -26.70
C ASN A 27 4.63 42.48 -26.95
N ARG A 28 4.77 42.02 -28.20
CA ARG A 28 4.77 40.59 -28.54
C ARG A 28 5.85 39.83 -27.77
N MET A 29 7.09 40.33 -27.83
CA MET A 29 8.22 39.68 -27.16
C MET A 29 8.02 39.63 -25.64
N THR A 30 7.57 40.73 -25.05
CA THR A 30 7.25 40.83 -23.63
C THR A 30 6.17 39.81 -23.24
N LEU A 31 5.06 39.77 -23.98
CA LEU A 31 3.97 38.83 -23.73
C LEU A 31 4.44 37.36 -23.80
N ILE A 32 5.19 37.01 -24.85
CA ILE A 32 5.72 35.64 -25.02
C ILE A 32 6.64 35.28 -23.86
N ASN A 33 7.58 36.16 -23.49
CA ASN A 33 8.51 35.92 -22.39
C ASN A 33 7.77 35.76 -21.05
N THR A 34 6.78 36.60 -20.77
CA THR A 34 5.95 36.49 -19.56
C THR A 34 5.17 35.17 -19.53
N LEU A 35 4.55 34.77 -20.64
CA LEU A 35 3.81 33.51 -20.70
C LEU A 35 4.72 32.30 -20.54
N LEU A 36 5.93 32.33 -21.14
CA LEU A 36 6.92 31.27 -20.95
C LEU A 36 7.37 31.19 -19.50
N LEU A 37 7.66 32.32 -18.85
CA LEU A 37 8.05 32.36 -17.44
C LEU A 37 6.97 31.75 -16.54
N ILE A 38 5.70 32.12 -16.76
CA ILE A 38 4.56 31.55 -16.04
C ILE A 38 4.45 30.04 -16.29
N GLN A 39 4.57 29.60 -17.55
CA GLN A 39 4.48 28.19 -17.91
C GLN A 39 5.57 27.36 -17.23
N PHE A 40 6.83 27.81 -17.27
CA PHE A 40 7.92 27.11 -16.61
C PHE A 40 7.78 27.11 -15.09
N SER A 41 7.31 28.21 -14.50
CA SER A 41 7.04 28.29 -13.06
C SER A 41 5.96 27.29 -12.66
N PHE A 42 4.86 27.22 -13.43
CA PHE A 42 3.78 26.28 -13.19
C PHE A 42 4.24 24.83 -13.32
N ILE A 43 5.00 24.49 -14.36
CA ILE A 43 5.59 23.15 -14.52
C ILE A 43 6.48 22.82 -13.32
N GLY A 44 7.31 23.75 -12.86
CA GLY A 44 8.17 23.56 -11.70
C GLY A 44 7.36 23.25 -10.42
N ILE A 45 6.29 24.00 -10.17
CA ILE A 45 5.40 23.76 -9.03
C ILE A 45 4.75 22.37 -9.13
N VAL A 46 4.17 22.04 -10.28
CA VAL A 46 3.51 20.73 -10.50
C VAL A 46 4.50 19.58 -10.38
N PHE A 47 5.74 19.75 -10.85
CA PHE A 47 6.79 18.75 -10.75
C PHE A 47 7.16 18.48 -9.29
N VAL A 48 7.37 19.53 -8.50
CA VAL A 48 7.66 19.42 -7.06
C VAL A 48 6.50 18.75 -6.33
N LEU A 49 5.26 19.15 -6.59
CA LEU A 49 4.07 18.52 -6.00
C LEU A 49 3.96 17.03 -6.36
N SER A 50 4.26 16.67 -7.61
CA SER A 50 4.26 15.28 -8.08
C SER A 50 5.29 14.42 -7.34
N ILE A 51 6.48 14.96 -7.05
CA ILE A 51 7.50 14.26 -6.25
C ILE A 51 6.97 13.97 -4.85
N PHE A 52 6.39 14.97 -4.18
CA PHE A 52 5.83 14.79 -2.85
C PHE A 52 4.69 13.76 -2.83
N LEU A 53 3.80 13.81 -3.82
CA LEU A 53 2.72 12.85 -3.98
C LEU A 53 3.26 11.43 -4.17
N THR A 54 4.28 11.26 -5.01
CA THR A 54 4.90 9.96 -5.28
C THR A 54 5.49 9.36 -4.01
N HIS A 55 6.20 10.14 -3.20
CA HIS A 55 6.77 9.65 -1.94
C HIS A 55 5.71 9.23 -0.92
N LYS A 56 4.59 9.96 -0.85
CA LYS A 56 3.47 9.64 0.06
C LYS A 56 2.68 8.39 -0.34
N ILE A 57 2.84 7.91 -1.57
CA ILE A 57 2.21 6.69 -2.09
C ILE A 57 3.21 5.52 -2.08
N ALA A 58 4.41 5.73 -2.62
CA ALA A 58 5.40 4.67 -2.79
C ALA A 58 5.89 4.11 -1.44
N GLY A 59 6.07 4.97 -0.43
CA GLY A 59 6.49 4.57 0.91
C GLY A 59 5.53 3.53 1.54
N PRO A 60 4.24 3.88 1.70
CA PRO A 60 3.22 2.94 2.20
C PRO A 60 3.13 1.63 1.44
N ILE A 61 3.11 1.68 0.10
CA ILE A 61 2.98 0.47 -0.74
C ILE A 61 4.20 -0.44 -0.58
N TYR A 62 5.40 0.13 -0.52
CA TYR A 62 6.63 -0.63 -0.27
C TYR A 62 6.60 -1.29 1.12
N LYS A 63 6.23 -0.53 2.16
CA LYS A 63 6.13 -1.05 3.53
C LYS A 63 5.07 -2.16 3.64
N LEU A 64 3.91 -1.99 3.01
CA LEU A 64 2.86 -3.01 2.96
C LEU A 64 3.35 -4.29 2.28
N THR A 65 4.09 -4.18 1.18
CA THR A 65 4.61 -5.34 0.46
C THR A 65 5.58 -6.15 1.34
N ASN A 66 6.52 -5.47 2.00
CA ASN A 66 7.45 -6.10 2.94
C ASN A 66 6.72 -6.72 4.14
N TYR A 67 5.71 -6.02 4.67
CA TYR A 67 4.90 -6.52 5.78
C TYR A 67 4.18 -7.83 5.41
N LEU A 68 3.54 -7.88 4.24
CA LEU A 68 2.88 -9.10 3.77
C LEU A 68 3.86 -10.24 3.45
N GLU A 69 5.08 -9.91 3.07
CA GLU A 69 6.16 -10.88 2.94
C GLU A 69 6.58 -11.46 4.29
N GLU A 70 6.76 -10.62 5.31
CA GLU A 70 7.04 -11.08 6.68
C GLU A 70 5.90 -11.95 7.23
N VAL A 71 4.65 -11.55 7.02
CA VAL A 71 3.48 -12.36 7.39
C VAL A 71 3.55 -13.76 6.77
N ARG A 72 3.92 -13.87 5.49
CA ARG A 72 4.05 -15.15 4.78
C ARG A 72 5.20 -16.03 5.32
N HIS A 73 6.20 -15.45 5.97
CA HIS A 73 7.39 -16.16 6.47
C HIS A 73 7.36 -16.50 7.96
N GLY A 74 6.26 -16.24 8.66
CA GLY A 74 6.12 -16.54 10.08
C GLY A 74 5.40 -15.46 10.88
N GLY A 75 4.50 -14.70 10.24
CA GLY A 75 3.76 -13.63 10.91
C GLY A 75 4.60 -12.37 11.18
N ALA A 76 4.00 -11.19 11.01
CA ALA A 76 4.62 -9.94 11.45
C ALA A 76 4.32 -9.71 12.94
N ASN A 77 5.34 -9.59 13.79
CA ASN A 77 5.18 -9.40 15.25
C ASN A 77 4.84 -7.96 15.67
N TYR A 78 4.41 -7.12 14.73
CA TYR A 78 4.09 -5.72 14.95
C TYR A 78 2.94 -5.30 14.03
N PRO A 79 2.15 -4.28 14.38
CA PRO A 79 1.09 -3.80 13.50
C PRO A 79 1.66 -2.99 12.33
N LEU A 80 1.06 -3.14 11.15
CA LEU A 80 1.32 -2.29 10.00
C LEU A 80 0.88 -0.86 10.28
N THR A 81 1.78 0.10 10.06
CA THR A 81 1.53 1.54 10.24
C THR A 81 2.17 2.32 9.12
N PHE A 82 1.56 3.42 8.68
CA PHE A 82 2.18 4.37 7.76
C PHE A 82 2.54 5.67 8.47
N ARG A 83 3.39 6.49 7.86
CA ARG A 83 3.80 7.78 8.46
C ARG A 83 2.64 8.78 8.37
N ASP A 84 2.60 9.71 9.31
CA ASP A 84 1.65 10.82 9.30
C ASP A 84 1.63 11.56 7.95
N GLY A 85 0.44 11.64 7.37
CA GLY A 85 0.21 12.32 6.10
C GLY A 85 0.61 11.54 4.85
N ASP A 86 1.08 10.29 4.97
CA ASP A 86 1.08 9.35 3.86
C ASP A 86 -0.37 8.89 3.54
N TYR A 87 -0.58 8.29 2.37
CA TYR A 87 -1.90 7.78 1.98
C TYR A 87 -2.15 6.36 2.50
N PHE A 88 -3.41 5.92 2.45
CA PHE A 88 -3.87 4.55 2.70
C PHE A 88 -3.81 4.08 4.16
N SER A 89 -3.90 4.98 5.13
CA SER A 89 -3.94 4.61 6.56
C SER A 89 -5.06 3.60 6.88
N GLU A 90 -6.21 3.74 6.22
CA GLU A 90 -7.35 2.83 6.31
C GLU A 90 -7.00 1.40 5.82
N VAL A 91 -6.13 1.28 4.82
CA VAL A 91 -5.67 -0.03 4.34
C VAL A 91 -4.77 -0.69 5.36
N ALA A 92 -3.91 0.08 6.04
CA ALA A 92 -3.10 -0.45 7.12
C ALA A 92 -3.97 -0.97 8.29
N GLU A 93 -5.02 -0.22 8.64
CA GLU A 93 -5.98 -0.63 9.67
C GLU A 93 -6.70 -1.94 9.30
N GLU A 94 -7.27 -2.02 8.10
CA GLU A 94 -7.96 -3.24 7.62
C GLU A 94 -7.03 -4.45 7.54
N ILE A 95 -5.77 -4.25 7.12
CA ILE A 95 -4.78 -5.33 7.11
C ILE A 95 -4.48 -5.82 8.52
N ASN A 96 -4.31 -4.91 9.50
CA ASN A 96 -4.08 -5.31 10.88
C ASN A 96 -5.27 -6.10 11.44
N LEU A 97 -6.50 -5.60 11.25
CA LEU A 97 -7.72 -6.29 11.66
C LEU A 97 -7.81 -7.70 11.05
N THR A 98 -7.43 -7.83 9.78
CA THR A 98 -7.41 -9.11 9.08
C THR A 98 -6.38 -10.07 9.67
N ILE A 99 -5.16 -9.62 9.93
CA ILE A 99 -4.11 -10.45 10.55
C ILE A 99 -4.51 -10.87 11.97
N ASP A 100 -5.06 -9.95 12.75
CA ASP A 100 -5.52 -10.23 14.10
C ASP A 100 -6.69 -11.22 14.10
N TYR A 101 -7.60 -11.14 13.13
CA TYR A 101 -8.67 -12.12 12.96
C TYR A 101 -8.12 -13.54 12.72
N PHE A 102 -7.13 -13.69 11.84
CA PHE A 102 -6.52 -15.00 11.59
C PHE A 102 -5.78 -15.54 12.83
N ARG A 103 -5.03 -14.69 13.53
CA ARG A 103 -4.37 -15.08 14.78
C ARG A 103 -5.34 -15.59 15.84
N ASN A 104 -6.39 -14.83 16.11
CA ASN A 104 -7.41 -15.22 17.10
C ASN A 104 -8.13 -16.51 16.69
N LYS A 105 -8.36 -16.69 15.38
CA LYS A 105 -8.97 -17.91 14.84
C LYS A 105 -8.05 -19.12 15.05
N ASP A 106 -6.76 -18.98 14.76
CA ASP A 106 -5.78 -20.06 14.96
C ASP A 106 -5.64 -20.43 16.44
N GLU A 107 -5.59 -19.44 17.35
CA GLU A 107 -5.59 -19.66 18.80
C GLU A 107 -6.84 -20.43 19.27
N THR A 108 -8.02 -20.06 18.77
CA THR A 108 -9.28 -20.75 19.10
C THR A 108 -9.30 -22.19 18.58
N GLU A 109 -8.75 -22.43 17.38
CA GLU A 109 -8.64 -23.78 16.80
C GLU A 109 -7.68 -24.66 17.61
N ILE A 110 -6.56 -24.10 18.09
CA ILE A 110 -5.62 -24.80 18.98
C ILE A 110 -6.30 -25.18 20.31
N GLU A 111 -7.00 -24.24 20.95
CA GLU A 111 -7.74 -24.50 22.20
C GLU A 111 -8.73 -25.67 22.01
N TYR A 112 -9.47 -25.68 20.90
CA TYR A 112 -10.38 -26.78 20.57
C TYR A 112 -9.66 -28.13 20.35
N LEU A 113 -8.49 -28.12 19.69
CA LEU A 113 -7.70 -29.35 19.49
C LEU A 113 -7.17 -29.91 20.81
N GLU A 114 -6.78 -29.06 21.75
CA GLU A 114 -6.37 -29.46 23.10
C GLU A 114 -7.52 -30.10 23.88
N GLU A 115 -8.74 -29.53 23.80
CA GLU A 115 -9.94 -30.15 24.37
C GLU A 115 -10.22 -31.54 23.78
N VAL A 116 -10.14 -31.67 22.45
CA VAL A 116 -10.32 -32.95 21.75
C VAL A 116 -9.27 -33.97 22.20
N ALA A 117 -8.01 -33.56 22.35
CA ALA A 117 -6.94 -34.43 22.85
C ALA A 117 -7.25 -34.95 24.26
N ALA A 118 -7.74 -34.09 25.15
CA ALA A 118 -8.16 -34.47 26.50
C ALA A 118 -9.35 -35.45 26.50
N TYR A 119 -10.34 -35.27 25.62
CA TYR A 119 -11.43 -36.24 25.49
C TYR A 119 -10.96 -37.61 25.00
N ILE A 120 -10.01 -37.64 24.06
CA ILE A 120 -9.43 -38.89 23.56
C ILE A 120 -8.66 -39.60 24.67
N GLU A 121 -7.91 -38.88 25.49
CA GLU A 121 -7.19 -39.46 26.63
C GLU A 121 -8.16 -40.14 27.61
N ASN A 122 -9.27 -39.47 27.93
CA ASN A 122 -10.31 -40.03 28.77
C ASN A 122 -10.94 -41.30 28.16
N ILE A 123 -11.16 -41.32 26.84
CA ILE A 123 -11.69 -42.50 26.14
C ILE A 123 -10.67 -43.66 26.14
N ALA A 124 -9.38 -43.37 26.00
CA ALA A 124 -8.31 -44.37 26.02
C ALA A 124 -8.29 -45.21 27.32
N LEU A 125 -8.81 -44.65 28.43
CA LEU A 125 -8.94 -45.35 29.71
C LEU A 125 -10.01 -46.45 29.71
N VAL A 126 -11.06 -46.33 28.87
CA VAL A 126 -12.25 -47.20 28.92
C VAL A 126 -12.39 -48.13 27.72
N VAL A 127 -11.59 -47.95 26.66
CA VAL A 127 -11.68 -48.78 25.45
C VAL A 127 -10.90 -50.11 25.56
N PRO A 128 -11.32 -51.14 24.80
CA PRO A 128 -10.58 -52.38 24.63
C PRO A 128 -9.13 -52.20 24.12
N GLN A 129 -8.25 -53.12 24.49
CA GLN A 129 -6.81 -53.06 24.17
C GLN A 129 -6.51 -53.06 22.66
N ASP A 130 -7.36 -53.70 21.84
CA ASP A 130 -7.22 -53.72 20.39
C ASP A 130 -7.48 -52.36 19.72
N LYS A 131 -8.10 -51.40 20.43
CA LYS A 131 -8.39 -50.05 19.93
C LYS A 131 -7.39 -49.00 20.40
N LYS A 132 -6.63 -49.27 21.46
CA LYS A 132 -5.63 -48.33 22.00
C LYS A 132 -4.58 -47.87 20.98
N PRO A 133 -4.03 -48.75 20.11
CA PRO A 133 -3.03 -48.31 19.12
C PRO A 133 -3.54 -47.20 18.17
N VAL A 134 -4.84 -47.21 17.86
CA VAL A 134 -5.45 -46.18 17.00
C VAL A 134 -5.60 -44.85 17.74
N LEU A 135 -5.96 -44.89 19.02
CA LEU A 135 -6.05 -43.68 19.84
C LEU A 135 -4.68 -43.05 20.08
N ASP A 136 -3.66 -43.88 20.32
CA ASP A 136 -2.28 -43.42 20.46
C ASP A 136 -1.78 -42.73 19.17
N GLU A 137 -2.13 -43.26 17.99
CA GLU A 137 -1.82 -42.62 16.70
C GLU A 137 -2.52 -41.27 16.53
N ILE A 138 -3.80 -41.17 16.94
CA ILE A 138 -4.56 -39.91 16.88
C ILE A 138 -3.96 -38.89 17.83
N GLN A 139 -3.60 -39.27 19.06
CA GLN A 139 -2.94 -38.38 20.02
C GLN A 139 -1.60 -37.88 19.51
N LEU A 140 -0.80 -38.74 18.88
CA LEU A 140 0.47 -38.33 18.27
C LEU A 140 0.25 -37.28 17.18
N LYS A 141 -0.72 -37.51 16.28
CA LYS A 141 -1.06 -36.56 15.20
C LYS A 141 -1.59 -35.22 15.73
N LEU A 142 -2.46 -35.25 16.74
CA LEU A 142 -2.96 -34.02 17.37
C LEU A 142 -1.82 -33.21 17.98
N LYS A 143 -0.92 -33.89 18.70
CA LYS A 143 0.26 -33.28 19.29
C LYS A 143 1.18 -32.64 18.24
N GLU A 144 1.42 -33.31 17.12
CA GLU A 144 2.21 -32.77 16.00
C GLU A 144 1.59 -31.49 15.42
N ILE A 145 0.25 -31.42 15.32
CA ILE A 145 -0.46 -30.25 14.80
C ILE A 145 -0.34 -29.06 15.76
N THR A 146 -0.58 -29.27 17.06
CA THR A 146 -0.44 -28.22 18.08
C THR A 146 1.00 -27.71 18.19
N GLU A 147 2.00 -28.61 18.22
CA GLU A 147 3.42 -28.23 18.32
C GLU A 147 3.99 -27.58 17.05
N SER A 148 3.37 -27.80 15.89
CA SER A 148 3.76 -27.14 14.64
C SER A 148 3.29 -25.69 14.60
N ASN A 149 2.22 -25.36 15.30
CA ASN A 149 1.68 -24.00 15.35
C ASN A 149 2.49 -23.10 16.29
N ASP A 150 3.01 -23.64 17.40
CA ASP A 150 3.86 -22.91 18.36
C ASP A 150 5.22 -22.44 17.81
N ARG A 151 5.63 -22.93 16.62
CA ARG A 151 6.92 -22.63 16.00
C ARG A 151 6.86 -21.57 14.89
N VAL A 152 5.67 -21.05 14.61
CA VAL A 152 5.41 -20.00 13.62
C VAL A 152 5.12 -18.71 14.36
#